data_AF-A0A1C5NP49-F1
#
_entry.id   AF-A0A1C5NP49-F1
#
_cell.length_a   1.000
_cell.length_b   1.000
_cell.length_c   1.000
_cell.angle_alpha   90.00
_cell.angle_beta   90.00
_cell.angle_gamma   90.00
#
_symmetry.space_group_name_H-M   'P 1'
#
loop_
_entity.id
_entity.type
_entity.pdbx_description
1 polymer ?
#
loop_
_entity_poly.entity_id
_entity_poly.type
_entity_poly.pdbx_seq_one_letter_code
_entity_poly.pdbx_strand_id
1 'polypeptide(L)'
;MSDQIFRKKSLDRISSPEQLNDYIRMANPGIWMILAAVIILLAGVCVWGIFGYLDTKTETVGTAKAGKITCYIKETDIRNVKKGTPVYIDGKEYEIAEISEIPVKLKEEQLESAAFAVDESVYTATIHTGLADGIYKVELVTNRVSPMSFVIN
;
A
#
# COMPACT_ATOMS: atom_id res chain seq x y z
N MET A 1 42.31 -79.65 -13.04
CA MET A 1 42.73 -78.76 -11.94
C MET A 1 42.75 -77.34 -12.48
N SER A 2 41.90 -76.48 -11.90
CA SER A 2 41.94 -75.00 -11.93
C SER A 2 41.92 -74.24 -13.28
N ASP A 3 40.82 -74.36 -14.03
CA ASP A 3 40.47 -73.47 -15.16
C ASP A 3 39.58 -72.27 -14.74
N GLN A 4 39.74 -71.77 -13.50
CA GLN A 4 38.82 -70.78 -12.92
C GLN A 4 39.48 -69.73 -12.01
N ILE A 5 40.74 -69.37 -12.23
CA ILE A 5 41.42 -68.37 -11.38
C ILE A 5 41.97 -67.14 -12.12
N PHE A 6 41.94 -67.12 -13.46
CA PHE A 6 42.39 -65.94 -14.21
C PHE A 6 41.26 -65.12 -14.86
N ARG A 7 39.99 -65.48 -14.58
CA ARG A 7 38.81 -64.69 -14.96
C ARG A 7 38.06 -64.15 -13.74
N LYS A 8 38.81 -63.64 -12.76
CA LYS A 8 38.30 -62.93 -11.58
C LYS A 8 39.24 -61.80 -11.13
N LYS A 9 39.83 -61.09 -12.10
CA LYS A 9 40.35 -59.75 -11.86
C LYS A 9 39.78 -58.81 -12.92
N SER A 10 38.85 -57.98 -12.46
CA SER A 10 38.49 -56.68 -13.04
C SER A 10 37.45 -56.63 -14.16
N LEU A 11 36.73 -57.72 -14.47
CA LEU A 11 35.58 -57.67 -15.39
C LEU A 11 34.23 -57.94 -14.70
N ASP A 12 34.10 -57.54 -13.44
CA ASP A 12 32.81 -57.50 -12.75
C ASP A 12 32.66 -56.10 -12.14
N ARG A 13 31.94 -55.26 -12.88
CA ARG A 13 30.74 -54.62 -12.35
C ARG A 13 30.87 -53.99 -10.98
N ILE A 14 31.18 -52.69 -10.95
CA ILE A 14 30.36 -51.69 -10.25
C ILE A 14 30.48 -50.42 -11.10
N SER A 15 29.76 -50.28 -12.23
CA SER A 15 28.40 -49.76 -12.23
C SER A 15 28.06 -49.00 -10.94
N SER A 16 28.60 -47.81 -10.77
CA SER A 16 27.76 -46.60 -10.68
C SER A 16 28.52 -45.46 -10.01
N PRO A 17 28.23 -44.23 -10.42
CA PRO A 17 29.03 -43.05 -10.13
C PRO A 17 28.78 -42.57 -8.69
N GLU A 18 29.56 -43.03 -7.71
CA GLU A 18 29.36 -42.61 -6.32
C GLU A 18 29.84 -41.17 -6.01
N GLN A 19 30.26 -40.41 -7.02
CA GLN A 19 30.49 -38.97 -6.86
C GLN A 19 29.59 -38.08 -7.73
N LEU A 20 28.54 -38.66 -8.33
CA LEU A 20 27.35 -37.87 -8.66
C LEU A 20 26.34 -37.87 -7.51
N ASN A 21 26.51 -38.74 -6.50
CA ASN A 21 25.54 -38.89 -5.42
C ASN A 21 25.73 -37.85 -4.30
N ASP A 22 26.88 -37.17 -4.22
CA ASP A 22 27.08 -36.06 -3.27
C ASP A 22 26.46 -34.75 -3.75
N TYR A 23 26.23 -34.60 -5.06
CA TYR A 23 25.41 -33.52 -5.61
C TYR A 23 23.90 -33.86 -5.61
N ILE A 24 23.59 -35.16 -5.49
CA ILE A 24 22.24 -35.73 -5.38
C ILE A 24 21.97 -36.16 -3.92
N ARG A 25 22.61 -35.52 -2.93
CA ARG A 25 21.95 -35.32 -1.63
C ARG A 25 20.96 -34.16 -1.82
N MET A 26 19.94 -34.50 -2.59
CA MET A 26 18.89 -33.68 -3.17
C MET A 26 18.48 -32.63 -2.15
N ALA A 27 18.87 -31.38 -2.44
CA ALA A 27 18.42 -30.17 -1.78
C ALA A 27 18.02 -30.38 -0.31
N ASN A 28 19.02 -30.37 0.58
CA ASN A 28 18.87 -30.45 2.04
C ASN A 28 17.51 -29.84 2.46
N PRO A 29 16.57 -30.57 3.08
CA PRO A 29 15.18 -30.13 3.24
C PRO A 29 15.05 -28.73 3.88
N GLY A 30 16.04 -28.32 4.66
CA GLY A 30 16.16 -26.94 5.16
C GLY A 30 16.30 -25.87 4.06
N ILE A 31 17.03 -26.13 2.97
CA ILE A 31 17.16 -25.22 1.81
C ILE A 31 15.82 -25.08 1.09
N TRP A 32 15.05 -26.16 0.93
CA TRP A 32 13.70 -26.08 0.37
C TRP A 32 12.75 -25.27 1.26
N MET A 33 12.84 -25.43 2.58
CA MET A 33 12.06 -24.64 3.53
C MET A 33 12.45 -23.15 3.46
N ILE A 34 13.74 -22.82 3.38
CA ILE A 34 14.22 -21.44 3.21
C ILE A 34 13.76 -20.88 1.86
N LEU A 35 13.89 -21.64 0.78
CA LEU A 35 13.44 -21.22 -0.55
C LEU A 35 11.93 -20.97 -0.58
N ALA A 36 11.14 -21.85 0.04
CA ALA A 36 9.69 -21.68 0.18
C ALA A 36 9.36 -20.43 1.00
N ALA A 37 10.06 -20.20 2.12
CA ALA A 37 9.88 -18.98 2.92
C ALA A 37 10.19 -17.71 2.13
N VAL A 38 11.27 -17.72 1.33
CA VAL A 38 11.62 -16.61 0.43
C VAL A 38 10.56 -16.40 -0.64
N ILE A 39 10.06 -17.46 -1.27
CA ILE A 39 8.98 -17.38 -2.28
C ILE A 39 7.70 -16.81 -1.66
N ILE A 40 7.31 -17.27 -0.46
CA ILE A 40 6.12 -16.77 0.24
C ILE A 40 6.31 -15.29 0.60
N LEU A 41 7.49 -14.90 1.08
CA LEU A 41 7.81 -13.51 1.39
C LEU A 41 7.74 -12.65 0.12
N LEU A 42 8.36 -13.08 -0.97
CA LEU A 42 8.30 -12.39 -2.27
C LEU A 42 6.86 -12.26 -2.76
N ALA A 43 6.07 -13.33 -2.70
CA ALA A 43 4.66 -13.30 -3.08
C ALA A 43 3.88 -12.31 -2.21
N GLY A 44 4.12 -12.29 -0.89
CA GLY A 44 3.51 -11.34 0.03
C GLY A 44 3.86 -9.89 -0.32
N VAL A 45 5.13 -9.59 -0.59
CA VAL A 45 5.58 -8.25 -1.02
C VAL A 45 5.02 -7.88 -2.38
N CYS A 46 4.92 -8.81 -3.33
CA CYS A 46 4.30 -8.56 -4.63
C CYS A 46 2.80 -8.26 -4.51
N VAL A 47 2.07 -9.09 -3.76
CA VAL A 47 0.62 -8.88 -3.53
C VAL A 47 0.40 -7.57 -2.80
N TRP A 48 1.14 -7.30 -1.73
CA TRP A 48 1.03 -6.03 -0.99
C TRP A 48 1.48 -4.83 -1.83
N GLY A 49 2.49 -4.97 -2.69
CA GLY A 49 2.95 -3.91 -3.57
C GLY A 49 1.95 -3.55 -4.67
N ILE A 50 1.22 -4.54 -5.19
CA ILE A 50 0.23 -4.36 -6.25
C ILE A 50 -1.12 -3.91 -5.70
N PHE A 51 -1.58 -4.53 -4.61
CA PHE A 51 -2.92 -4.27 -4.06
C PHE A 51 -2.91 -3.31 -2.87
N GLY A 52 -1.78 -3.15 -2.20
CA GLY A 52 -1.64 -2.18 -1.11
C GLY A 52 -1.48 -0.76 -1.63
N TYR A 53 -1.99 0.17 -0.85
CA TYR A 53 -1.85 1.60 -1.07
C TYR A 53 -1.38 2.25 0.23
N LEU A 54 -0.51 3.22 0.10
CA LEU A 54 -0.10 4.11 1.17
C LEU A 54 -0.77 5.46 0.93
N ASP A 55 -1.72 5.78 1.80
CA ASP A 55 -2.43 7.06 1.78
C ASP A 55 -1.65 8.07 2.62
N THR A 56 -1.19 9.14 1.99
CA THR A 56 -0.74 10.35 2.70
C THR A 56 -1.97 11.15 3.05
N LYS A 57 -2.23 11.28 4.36
CA LYS A 57 -3.38 11.99 4.91
C LYS A 57 -2.95 13.34 5.46
N THR A 58 -3.68 14.39 5.12
CA THR A 58 -3.57 15.71 5.75
C THR A 58 -4.79 15.91 6.64
N GLU A 59 -4.56 16.22 7.92
CA GLU A 59 -5.63 16.55 8.84
C GLU A 59 -6.14 17.96 8.57
N THR A 60 -7.44 18.09 8.35
CA THR A 60 -8.16 19.35 8.23
C THR A 60 -9.44 19.30 9.06
N VAL A 61 -10.05 20.44 9.31
CA VAL A 61 -11.33 20.52 10.00
C VAL A 61 -12.42 20.78 8.97
N GLY A 62 -13.53 20.07 9.13
CA GLY A 62 -14.72 20.24 8.31
C GLY A 62 -15.94 20.56 9.17
N THR A 63 -16.79 21.43 8.66
CA THR A 63 -18.07 21.76 9.30
C THR A 63 -19.16 20.93 8.63
N ALA A 64 -19.87 20.12 9.42
CA ALA A 64 -21.08 19.43 9.00
C ALA A 64 -22.28 20.36 9.11
N LYS A 65 -23.04 20.49 8.03
CA LYS A 65 -24.31 21.19 7.99
C LYS A 65 -25.29 20.47 7.08
N ALA A 66 -26.47 20.15 7.59
CA ALA A 66 -27.52 19.44 6.87
C ALA A 66 -27.04 18.11 6.23
N GLY A 67 -26.23 17.33 6.96
CA GLY A 67 -25.72 16.04 6.48
C GLY A 67 -24.61 16.12 5.44
N LYS A 68 -24.08 17.31 5.17
CA LYS A 68 -22.93 17.54 4.28
C LYS A 68 -21.79 18.12 5.09
N ILE A 69 -20.58 17.60 4.88
CA ILE A 69 -19.37 18.18 5.44
C ILE A 69 -18.70 19.04 4.38
N THR A 70 -18.45 20.29 4.73
CA THR A 70 -17.61 21.19 3.95
C THR A 70 -16.23 21.22 4.58
N CYS A 71 -15.22 20.75 3.85
CA CYS A 71 -13.82 20.81 4.27
C CYS A 71 -13.06 21.86 3.46
N TYR A 72 -12.00 22.39 4.08
CA TYR A 72 -11.16 23.43 3.52
C TYR A 72 -9.81 22.85 3.09
N ILE A 73 -9.41 23.17 1.86
CA ILE A 73 -8.25 22.61 1.19
C ILE A 73 -7.34 23.76 0.75
N LYS A 74 -6.05 23.65 1.06
CA LYS A 74 -5.04 24.63 0.65
C LYS A 74 -4.76 24.54 -0.84
N GLU A 75 -4.32 25.65 -1.43
CA GLU A 75 -3.93 25.70 -2.84
C GLU A 75 -2.77 24.76 -3.19
N THR A 76 -1.92 24.41 -2.22
CA THR A 76 -0.85 23.43 -2.40
C THR A 76 -1.40 22.02 -2.62
N ASP A 77 -2.52 21.69 -1.98
CA ASP A 77 -3.05 20.33 -1.92
C ASP A 77 -4.12 20.08 -2.99
N ILE A 78 -4.81 21.14 -3.45
CA ILE A 78 -5.88 21.04 -4.45
C ILE A 78 -5.44 20.37 -5.76
N ARG A 79 -4.15 20.44 -6.10
CA ARG A 79 -3.60 19.81 -7.31
C ARG A 79 -3.75 18.29 -7.31
N ASN A 80 -3.76 17.68 -6.13
CA ASN A 80 -3.84 16.24 -5.95
C ASN A 80 -5.24 15.76 -5.51
N VAL A 81 -6.17 16.69 -5.27
CA VAL A 81 -7.49 16.38 -4.74
C VAL A 81 -8.56 16.60 -5.82
N LYS A 82 -9.39 15.59 -6.06
CA LYS A 82 -10.42 15.58 -7.10
C LYS A 82 -11.71 14.96 -6.57
N LYS A 83 -12.79 15.06 -7.34
CA LYS A 83 -14.01 14.29 -7.07
C LYS A 83 -13.67 12.80 -7.01
N GLY A 84 -14.20 12.10 -6.00
CA GLY A 84 -13.87 10.70 -5.73
C GLY A 84 -12.58 10.49 -4.92
N THR A 85 -11.85 11.56 -4.58
CA THR A 85 -10.73 11.43 -3.61
C THR A 85 -11.29 10.96 -2.27
N PRO A 86 -10.68 9.93 -1.66
CA PRO A 86 -11.12 9.41 -0.38
C PRO A 86 -10.78 10.37 0.75
N VAL A 87 -11.67 10.41 1.74
CA VAL A 87 -11.62 11.27 2.91
C VAL A 87 -12.09 10.46 4.10
N TYR A 88 -11.35 10.50 5.19
CA TYR A 88 -11.73 9.77 6.40
C TYR A 88 -12.28 10.74 7.43
N ILE A 89 -13.45 10.43 7.97
CA ILE A 89 -14.13 11.24 8.99
C ILE A 89 -14.48 10.29 10.13
N ASP A 90 -13.93 10.53 11.31
CA ASP A 90 -14.01 9.63 12.47
C ASP A 90 -13.65 8.16 12.12
N GLY A 91 -12.65 7.98 11.27
CA GLY A 91 -12.19 6.66 10.81
C GLY A 91 -13.06 5.96 9.76
N LYS A 92 -14.17 6.57 9.33
CA LYS A 92 -14.98 6.08 8.20
C LYS A 92 -14.54 6.72 6.89
N GLU A 93 -14.36 5.91 5.85
CA GLU A 93 -14.04 6.37 4.51
C GLU A 93 -15.29 6.91 3.81
N TYR A 94 -15.16 8.11 3.27
CA TYR A 94 -16.11 8.79 2.40
C TYR A 94 -15.37 9.26 1.15
N GLU A 95 -16.10 9.78 0.18
CA GLU A 95 -15.52 10.36 -1.03
C GLU A 95 -15.95 11.81 -1.19
N ILE A 96 -15.05 12.62 -1.75
CA ILE A 96 -15.39 13.98 -2.13
C ILE A 96 -16.43 13.96 -3.25
N ALA A 97 -17.60 14.54 -2.98
CA ALA A 97 -18.69 14.63 -3.93
C ALA A 97 -18.47 15.78 -4.93
N GLU A 98 -18.06 16.95 -4.42
CA GLU A 98 -17.89 18.19 -5.18
C GLU A 98 -16.72 19.00 -4.65
N ILE A 99 -16.05 19.73 -5.53
CA ILE A 99 -14.92 20.63 -5.20
C ILE A 99 -15.21 21.98 -5.88
N SER A 100 -15.00 23.06 -5.14
CA SER A 100 -15.09 24.42 -5.70
C SER A 100 -13.98 24.64 -6.72
N GLU A 101 -14.32 25.19 -7.88
CA GLU A 101 -13.35 25.56 -8.92
C GLU A 101 -12.59 26.85 -8.58
N ILE A 102 -13.19 27.70 -7.75
CA ILE A 102 -12.66 29.01 -7.38
C ILE A 102 -12.35 29.01 -5.87
N PRO A 103 -11.17 29.49 -5.45
CA PRO A 103 -10.88 29.60 -4.03
C PRO A 103 -11.77 30.66 -3.38
N VAL A 104 -12.20 30.39 -2.15
CA VAL A 104 -13.08 31.24 -1.36
C VAL A 104 -12.31 31.72 -0.13
N LYS A 105 -12.53 32.98 0.25
CA LYS A 105 -12.02 33.49 1.53
C LYS A 105 -12.89 33.00 2.68
N LEU A 106 -12.26 32.45 3.71
CA LEU A 106 -12.94 32.02 4.93
C LEU A 106 -13.56 33.22 5.66
N LYS A 107 -14.77 33.02 6.19
CA LYS A 107 -15.37 33.95 7.15
C LYS A 107 -14.71 33.75 8.51
N GLU A 108 -14.69 34.78 9.36
CA GLU A 108 -14.10 34.74 10.71
C GLU A 108 -14.57 33.51 11.52
N GLU A 109 -15.86 33.19 11.48
CA GLU A 109 -16.46 32.04 12.18
C GLU A 109 -15.88 30.68 11.72
N GLN A 110 -15.56 30.54 10.43
CA GLN A 110 -14.97 29.30 9.90
C GLN A 110 -13.46 29.25 10.14
N LEU A 111 -12.83 30.42 10.28
CA LEU A 111 -11.40 30.55 10.51
C LEU A 111 -10.98 29.98 11.87
N GLU A 112 -11.76 30.29 12.92
CA GLU A 112 -11.53 29.77 14.28
C GLU A 112 -11.61 28.24 14.33
N SER A 113 -12.57 27.64 13.61
CA SER A 113 -12.74 26.19 13.57
C SER A 113 -11.65 25.46 12.79
N ALA A 114 -11.07 26.11 11.78
CA ALA A 114 -10.27 25.43 10.77
C ALA A 114 -8.76 25.75 10.85
N ALA A 115 -8.34 26.55 11.85
CA ALA A 115 -6.94 26.91 12.10
C ALA A 115 -6.20 27.51 10.88
N PHE A 116 -6.93 28.22 10.02
CA PHE A 116 -6.38 28.94 8.88
C PHE A 116 -6.06 30.40 9.24
N ALA A 117 -5.21 31.06 8.46
CA ALA A 117 -4.91 32.47 8.67
C ALA A 117 -6.02 33.38 8.10
N VAL A 118 -6.27 34.51 8.76
CA VAL A 118 -7.19 35.55 8.26
C VAL A 118 -6.68 35.97 6.87
N ASP A 119 -7.56 36.01 5.86
CA ASP A 119 -7.28 36.26 4.44
C ASP A 119 -6.64 35.13 3.61
N GLU A 120 -6.47 33.92 4.15
CA GLU A 120 -6.03 32.78 3.34
C GLU A 120 -7.15 32.33 2.38
N SER A 121 -6.79 32.17 1.09
CA SER A 121 -7.72 31.71 0.06
C SER A 121 -7.70 30.18 0.02
N VAL A 122 -8.84 29.55 0.28
CA VAL A 122 -8.95 28.08 0.37
C VAL A 122 -9.98 27.55 -0.62
N TYR A 123 -9.75 26.34 -1.10
CA TYR A 123 -10.74 25.59 -1.86
C TYR A 123 -11.67 24.88 -0.90
N THR A 124 -12.95 24.76 -1.26
CA THR A 124 -13.93 24.02 -0.47
C THR A 124 -14.28 22.73 -1.17
N ALA A 125 -14.37 21.64 -0.42
CA ALA A 125 -14.89 20.38 -0.93
C ALA A 125 -16.06 19.92 -0.07
N THR A 126 -17.07 19.36 -0.73
CA THR A 126 -18.29 18.88 -0.09
C THR A 126 -18.33 17.37 -0.10
N ILE A 127 -18.62 16.79 1.07
CA ILE A 127 -18.66 15.35 1.32
C ILE A 127 -20.07 15.04 1.84
N HIS A 128 -20.74 14.07 1.23
CA HIS A 128 -22.06 13.63 1.70
C HIS A 128 -21.89 12.51 2.71
N THR A 129 -22.21 12.78 3.98
CA THR A 129 -22.00 11.83 5.08
C THR A 129 -23.27 11.50 5.85
N GLY A 130 -24.26 12.40 5.84
CA GLY A 130 -25.46 12.30 6.66
C GLY A 130 -25.20 12.51 8.16
N LEU A 131 -24.02 13.01 8.53
CA LEU A 131 -23.67 13.30 9.92
C LEU A 131 -24.46 14.50 10.46
N ALA A 132 -24.64 14.53 11.78
CA ALA A 132 -25.30 15.64 12.47
C ALA A 132 -24.48 16.94 12.32
N ASP A 133 -25.14 18.08 12.51
CA ASP A 133 -24.47 19.37 12.44
C ASP A 133 -23.42 19.48 13.54
N GLY A 134 -22.21 19.93 13.18
CA GLY A 134 -21.08 19.97 14.11
C GLY A 134 -19.74 20.13 13.41
N ILE A 135 -18.67 20.18 14.21
CA ILE A 135 -17.29 20.26 13.72
C ILE A 135 -16.70 18.85 13.77
N TYR A 136 -16.14 18.40 12.65
CA TYR A 136 -15.56 17.08 12.51
C TYR A 136 -14.11 17.16 12.06
N LYS A 137 -13.30 16.24 12.56
CA LYS A 137 -11.94 16.02 12.06
C LYS A 137 -12.03 15.28 10.72
N VAL A 138 -11.41 15.85 9.69
CA VAL A 138 -11.39 15.29 8.34
C VAL A 138 -9.96 14.96 7.97
N GLU A 139 -9.68 13.71 7.62
CA GLU A 139 -8.39 13.31 7.09
C GLU A 139 -8.49 13.22 5.55
N LEU A 140 -7.91 14.19 4.87
CA LEU A 140 -7.92 14.28 3.42
C LEU A 140 -6.77 13.48 2.83
N VAL A 141 -7.06 12.52 1.95
CA VAL A 141 -6.01 11.81 1.20
C VAL A 141 -5.49 12.71 0.10
N THR A 142 -4.29 13.26 0.28
CA THR A 142 -3.63 14.14 -0.69
C THR A 142 -2.72 13.37 -1.65
N ASN A 143 -2.29 12.17 -1.26
CA ASN A 143 -1.53 11.31 -2.15
C ASN A 143 -1.85 9.85 -1.85
N ARG A 144 -1.98 9.04 -2.90
CA ARG A 144 -2.21 7.60 -2.80
C ARG A 144 -1.22 6.92 -3.72
N VAL A 145 -0.24 6.23 -3.14
CA VAL A 145 0.84 5.56 -3.87
C VAL A 145 0.85 4.07 -3.55
N SER A 146 1.02 3.23 -4.58
CA SER A 146 1.24 1.80 -4.36
C SER A 146 2.71 1.56 -4.00
N PRO A 147 3.03 0.70 -3.03
CA PRO A 147 4.42 0.46 -2.63
C PRO A 147 5.33 0.02 -3.78
N MET A 148 4.77 -0.66 -4.79
CA MET A 148 5.53 -1.10 -5.96
C MET A 148 6.02 0.06 -6.84
N SER A 149 5.35 1.23 -6.82
CA SER A 149 5.79 2.39 -7.61
C SER A 149 7.13 2.95 -7.13
N PHE A 150 7.50 2.76 -5.86
CA PHE A 150 8.79 3.17 -5.32
C PHE A 150 9.96 2.28 -5.75
N VAL A 151 9.70 1.04 -6.16
CA VAL A 151 10.74 0.08 -6.55
C VAL A 151 11.07 0.19 -8.05
N ILE A 152 10.13 0.68 -8.86
CA ILE A 152 10.23 0.73 -10.34
C ILE A 152 10.72 2.10 -10.84
N ASN A 153 10.81 3.10 -9.97
CA ASN A 153 11.25 4.47 -10.29
C ASN A 153 12.73 4.68 -9.95
#